data_AF-A0AAD5UAU7-F1
#
_entry.id   AF-A0AAD5UAU7-F1
#
_cell.length_a   1.000
_cell.length_b   1.000
_cell.length_c   1.000
_cell.angle_alpha   90.00
_cell.angle_beta   90.00
_cell.angle_gamma   90.00
#
_symmetry.space_group_name_H-M   'P 1'
#
loop_
_entity.id
_entity.type
_entity.pdbx_description
1 polymer ?
#
loop_
_entity_poly.entity_id
_entity_poly.type
_entity_poly.pdbx_seq_one_letter_code
_entity_poly.pdbx_strand_id
1 'polypeptide(L)'
;MSKEYSMDDLTQAEKELTEMLQKKKQLFKNLDSIEQSLYNLETSYIEDSTYGNIIRGYEGFLNSRTPNRRARTIDQDRIFSQSSVSFSKIQQEQDAIIDDEEEYIEKKKKKKTDSTRKKRVIHSDED
;
A
#
# COMPACT_ATOMS: atom_id res chain seq x y z
N MET A 1 41.59 -14.27 -29.61
CA MET A 1 42.09 -14.14 -28.23
C MET A 1 40.89 -14.19 -27.30
N SER A 2 40.52 -15.39 -26.84
CA SER A 2 39.58 -15.54 -25.73
C SER A 2 40.31 -15.09 -24.48
N LYS A 3 39.73 -14.17 -23.69
CA LYS A 3 40.28 -13.83 -22.38
C LYS A 3 40.18 -15.08 -21.51
N GLU A 4 41.30 -15.74 -21.26
CA GLU A 4 41.39 -16.66 -20.12
C GLU A 4 41.36 -15.80 -18.87
N TYR A 5 40.26 -15.91 -18.12
CA TYR A 5 40.15 -15.29 -16.82
C TYR A 5 40.97 -16.13 -15.84
N SER A 6 41.82 -15.48 -15.05
CA SER A 6 42.50 -16.16 -13.96
C SER A 6 41.44 -16.67 -12.96
N MET A 7 41.68 -17.82 -12.35
CA MET A 7 40.81 -18.32 -11.28
C MET A 7 40.72 -17.29 -10.13
N ASP A 8 41.77 -16.51 -9.92
CA ASP A 8 41.79 -15.41 -8.95
C ASP A 8 40.88 -14.24 -9.37
N ASP A 9 40.79 -13.93 -10.67
CA ASP A 9 39.87 -12.89 -11.17
C ASP A 9 38.42 -13.32 -11.03
N LEU A 10 38.12 -14.60 -11.29
CA LEU A 10 36.79 -15.16 -11.13
C LEU A 10 36.35 -15.14 -9.66
N THR A 11 37.20 -15.61 -8.75
CA THR A 11 36.90 -15.61 -7.31
C THR A 11 36.74 -14.20 -6.75
N GLN A 12 37.54 -13.24 -7.22
CA GLN A 12 37.41 -11.83 -6.85
C GLN A 12 36.07 -11.24 -7.35
N ALA A 13 35.68 -11.54 -8.60
CA ALA A 13 34.40 -11.11 -9.15
C ALA A 13 33.19 -11.73 -8.43
N GLU A 14 33.28 -13.01 -8.05
CA GLU A 14 32.27 -13.69 -7.24
C GLU A 14 32.11 -13.01 -5.87
N LYS A 15 33.23 -12.69 -5.21
CA LYS A 15 33.22 -11.99 -3.93
C LYS A 15 32.57 -10.61 -4.06
N GLU A 16 32.99 -9.81 -5.03
CA GLU A 16 32.40 -8.48 -5.29
C GLU A 16 30.90 -8.59 -5.55
N LEU A 17 30.47 -9.56 -6.36
CA LEU A 17 29.05 -9.80 -6.61
C LEU A 17 28.29 -10.11 -5.32
N THR A 18 28.83 -10.96 -4.45
CA THR A 18 28.17 -11.29 -3.17
C THR A 18 28.04 -10.07 -2.26
N GLU A 19 29.07 -9.23 -2.18
CA GLU A 19 29.04 -7.97 -1.41
C GLU A 19 28.01 -6.99 -1.99
N MET A 20 27.96 -6.85 -3.31
CA MET A 20 26.95 -6.01 -3.99
C MET A 20 25.53 -6.50 -3.74
N LEU A 21 25.29 -7.83 -3.75
CA LEU A 21 23.98 -8.41 -3.45
C LEU A 21 23.57 -8.17 -1.99
N GLN A 22 24.51 -8.31 -1.04
CA GLN A 22 24.26 -8.00 0.36
C GLN A 22 23.94 -6.51 0.56
N LYS A 23 24.70 -5.62 -0.08
CA LYS A 23 24.45 -4.17 -0.06
C LYS A 23 23.10 -3.83 -0.66
N LYS A 24 22.75 -4.41 -1.80
CA LYS A 24 21.43 -4.27 -2.44
C LYS A 24 20.32 -4.68 -1.45
N LYS A 25 20.46 -5.84 -0.79
CA LYS A 25 19.49 -6.32 0.21
C LYS A 25 19.36 -5.36 1.40
N GLN A 26 20.47 -4.80 1.87
CA GLN A 26 20.44 -3.83 2.96
C GLN A 26 19.76 -2.52 2.56
N LEU A 27 20.00 -2.05 1.34
CA LEU A 27 19.36 -0.84 0.82
C LEU A 27 17.84 -1.00 0.72
N PHE A 28 17.34 -2.16 0.26
CA PHE A 28 15.91 -2.43 0.26
C PHE A 28 15.30 -2.38 1.66
N LYS A 29 15.93 -3.05 2.63
CA LYS A 29 15.44 -2.99 4.03
C LYS A 29 15.42 -1.57 4.59
N ASN A 30 16.44 -0.77 4.27
CA ASN A 30 16.50 0.61 4.71
C ASN A 30 15.41 1.44 4.05
N LEU A 31 15.15 1.23 2.76
CA LEU A 31 14.08 1.88 2.02
C LEU A 31 12.72 1.55 2.66
N ASP A 32 12.42 0.27 2.88
CA ASP A 32 11.18 -0.18 3.50
C ASP A 32 10.95 0.48 4.87
N SER A 33 12.01 0.54 5.70
CA SER A 33 11.98 1.18 7.01
C SER A 33 11.68 2.68 6.93
N ILE A 34 12.31 3.38 5.99
CA ILE A 34 12.10 4.82 5.78
C ILE A 34 10.69 5.07 5.28
N GLU A 35 10.19 4.28 4.33
CA GLU A 35 8.84 4.44 3.79
C GLU A 35 7.77 4.21 4.87
N GLN A 36 7.94 3.20 5.72
CA GLN A 36 7.06 2.97 6.87
C GLN A 36 7.10 4.13 7.87
N SER A 37 8.29 4.64 8.19
CA SER A 37 8.43 5.80 9.07
C SER A 37 7.77 7.03 8.46
N LEU A 38 7.95 7.26 7.16
CA LEU A 38 7.36 8.39 6.45
C LEU A 38 5.84 8.33 6.50
N TYR A 39 5.25 7.18 6.22
CA TYR A 39 3.80 6.97 6.28
C TYR A 39 3.20 7.27 7.67
N ASN A 40 3.89 6.85 8.73
CA ASN A 40 3.46 7.11 10.11
C ASN A 40 3.56 8.61 10.45
N LEU A 41 4.66 9.25 10.06
CA LEU A 41 4.88 10.69 10.28
C LEU A 41 3.86 11.53 9.52
N GLU A 42 3.54 11.17 8.28
CA GLU A 42 2.47 11.82 7.51
C GLU A 42 1.13 11.74 8.23
N THR A 43 0.78 10.56 8.77
CA THR A 43 -0.48 10.37 9.49
C THR A 43 -0.56 11.31 10.69
N SER A 44 0.47 11.33 11.54
CA SER A 44 0.53 12.25 12.68
C SER A 44 0.50 13.70 12.23
N TYR A 45 1.26 14.08 11.19
CA TYR A 45 1.28 15.45 10.70
C TYR A 45 -0.10 15.92 10.21
N ILE A 46 -0.83 15.08 9.49
CA ILE A 46 -2.17 15.42 8.96
C ILE A 46 -3.20 15.50 10.10
N GLU A 47 -3.18 14.54 11.04
CA GLU A 47 -4.16 14.45 12.11
C GLU A 47 -3.97 15.51 13.21
N ASP A 48 -2.71 15.86 13.51
CA ASP A 48 -2.37 16.82 14.56
C ASP A 48 -2.44 18.29 14.06
N SER A 49 -2.37 18.51 12.75
CA SER A 49 -2.41 19.85 12.15
C SER A 49 -3.82 20.47 12.19
N THR A 50 -4.11 21.18 13.27
CA THR A 50 -5.42 21.78 13.51
C THR A 50 -5.67 23.06 12.70
N TYR A 51 -4.66 23.89 12.46
CA TYR A 51 -4.84 25.24 11.86
C TYR A 51 -4.48 25.32 10.38
N GLY A 52 -4.38 24.17 9.71
CA GLY A 52 -3.92 24.05 8.34
C GLY A 52 -2.58 23.31 8.24
N ASN A 53 -2.26 22.82 7.05
CA ASN A 53 -1.05 22.08 6.75
C ASN A 53 -0.62 22.32 5.30
N ILE A 54 0.56 21.84 4.93
CA ILE A 54 1.13 22.04 3.58
C ILE A 54 0.24 21.45 2.47
N ILE A 55 -0.56 20.42 2.78
CA ILE A 55 -1.41 19.74 1.80
C ILE A 55 -2.69 20.53 1.51
N ARG A 56 -3.35 21.05 2.56
CA ARG A 56 -4.67 21.69 2.50
C ARG A 56 -4.63 23.22 2.60
N GLY A 57 -3.46 23.79 2.87
CA GLY A 57 -3.27 25.23 3.07
C GLY A 57 -3.54 25.70 4.50
N TYR A 58 -3.28 26.99 4.74
CA TYR A 58 -3.37 27.66 6.05
C TYR A 58 -4.53 28.67 6.14
N GLU A 59 -5.55 28.54 5.28
CA GLU A 59 -6.67 29.50 5.19
C GLU A 59 -7.49 29.61 6.50
N GLY A 60 -7.45 28.59 7.35
CA GLY A 60 -8.08 28.60 8.68
C GLY A 60 -7.44 29.59 9.66
N PHE A 61 -6.19 30.01 9.43
CA PHE A 61 -5.48 30.95 10.29
C PHE A 61 -6.10 32.36 10.27
N LEU A 62 -6.56 32.83 9.11
CA LEU A 62 -7.11 34.17 8.96
C LEU A 62 -8.57 34.28 9.45
N ASN A 63 -9.31 33.17 9.45
CA ASN A 63 -10.75 33.21 9.65
C ASN A 63 -11.20 33.05 11.12
N SER A 64 -10.26 32.84 12.08
CA SER A 64 -10.49 32.65 13.54
C SER A 64 -11.54 31.60 13.93
N ARG A 65 -12.10 30.88 12.96
CA ARG A 65 -13.01 29.76 13.17
C ARG A 65 -12.14 28.56 13.46
N THR A 66 -12.18 28.08 14.69
CA THR A 66 -11.62 26.78 15.05
C THR A 66 -12.24 25.73 14.13
N PRO A 67 -11.45 25.01 13.31
CA PRO A 67 -12.01 23.95 12.49
C PRO A 67 -12.44 22.83 13.43
N ASN A 68 -13.75 22.72 13.65
CA ASN A 68 -14.36 21.81 14.63
C ASN A 68 -14.29 20.31 14.26
N ARG A 69 -13.44 19.92 13.31
CA ARG A 69 -13.24 18.52 12.97
C ARG A 69 -11.77 18.26 12.68
N ARG A 70 -11.18 17.38 13.48
CA ARG A 70 -9.97 16.65 13.09
C ARG A 70 -10.20 16.13 11.68
N ALA A 71 -9.43 16.67 10.75
CA ALA A 71 -9.43 16.25 9.38
C ALA A 71 -9.10 14.75 9.37
N ARG A 72 -10.04 13.91 8.93
CA ARG A 72 -9.69 12.52 8.67
C ARG A 72 -8.64 12.49 7.56
N THR A 73 -7.59 11.72 7.79
CA THR A 73 -6.56 11.43 6.81
C THR A 73 -7.22 10.67 5.66
N ILE A 74 -7.07 11.19 4.44
CA ILE A 74 -7.50 10.55 3.20
C ILE A 74 -6.22 10.14 2.48
N ASP A 75 -6.23 9.00 1.79
CA ASP A 75 -5.02 8.50 1.12
C ASP A 75 -4.46 9.48 0.08
N GLN A 76 -5.33 10.30 -0.52
CA GLN A 76 -4.95 11.38 -1.44
C GLN A 76 -4.07 12.46 -0.79
N ASP A 77 -4.15 12.66 0.52
CA ASP A 77 -3.36 13.67 1.24
C ASP A 77 -1.93 13.17 1.57
N ARG A 78 -1.63 11.89 1.33
CA ARG A 78 -0.34 11.25 1.65
C ARG A 78 0.70 11.49 0.56
N ILE A 79 0.94 12.75 0.23
CA ILE A 79 1.73 13.17 -0.93
C ILE A 79 3.19 12.72 -0.88
N PHE A 80 3.78 12.53 0.31
CA PHE A 80 5.16 12.08 0.47
C PHE A 80 5.25 10.57 0.29
N SER A 81 4.34 9.79 0.87
CA SER A 81 4.27 8.34 0.58
C SER A 81 3.97 8.07 -0.89
N GLN A 82 3.04 8.83 -1.50
CA GLN A 82 2.74 8.73 -2.93
C GLN A 82 3.89 9.15 -3.85
N SER A 83 4.89 9.88 -3.34
CA SER A 83 6.08 10.24 -4.12
C SER A 83 7.03 9.06 -4.33
N SER A 84 6.88 7.96 -3.57
CA SER A 84 7.64 6.73 -3.79
C SER A 84 6.93 5.80 -4.77
N VAL A 85 7.62 5.50 -5.88
CA VAL A 85 7.15 4.53 -6.89
C VAL A 85 7.01 3.12 -6.29
N SER A 86 7.92 2.74 -5.38
CA SER A 86 7.86 1.44 -4.70
C SER A 86 6.60 1.35 -3.84
N PHE A 87 6.29 2.41 -3.10
CA PHE A 87 5.09 2.50 -2.28
C PHE A 87 3.80 2.40 -3.13
N SER A 88 3.70 3.18 -4.21
CA SER A 88 2.53 3.13 -5.10
C SER A 88 2.30 1.75 -5.70
N LYS A 89 3.37 1.04 -6.06
CA LYS A 89 3.26 -0.31 -6.61
C LYS A 89 2.73 -1.30 -5.58
N ILE A 90 3.24 -1.25 -4.34
CA ILE A 90 2.78 -2.11 -3.24
C ILE A 90 1.30 -1.84 -2.95
N GLN A 91 0.89 -0.56 -2.94
CA GLN A 91 -0.51 -0.18 -2.71
C GLN A 91 -1.42 -0.77 -3.80
N GLN A 92 -1.05 -0.63 -5.08
CA GLN A 92 -1.82 -1.20 -6.20
C GLN A 92 -1.95 -2.73 -6.12
N GLU A 93 -0.87 -3.42 -5.74
CA GLU A 93 -0.91 -4.88 -5.55
C GLU A 93 -1.83 -5.29 -4.39
N GLN A 94 -1.84 -4.53 -3.29
CA GLN A 94 -2.75 -4.78 -2.17
C GLN A 94 -4.22 -4.52 -2.55
N ASP A 95 -4.49 -3.41 -3.24
CA ASP A 95 -5.84 -3.05 -3.66
C ASP A 95 -6.41 -4.11 -4.62
N ALA A 96 -5.59 -4.64 -5.54
CA ALA A 96 -5.98 -5.72 -6.44
C ALA A 96 -6.33 -7.03 -5.70
N ILE A 97 -5.59 -7.38 -4.64
CA ILE A 97 -5.88 -8.55 -3.81
C ILE A 97 -7.22 -8.38 -3.06
N ILE A 98 -7.49 -7.17 -2.57
CA ILE A 98 -8.73 -6.85 -1.86
C ILE A 98 -9.93 -6.97 -2.81
N ASP A 99 -9.83 -6.42 -4.02
CA ASP A 99 -10.88 -6.51 -5.04
C ASP A 99 -11.21 -7.98 -5.39
N ASP A 100 -10.18 -8.84 -5.52
CA ASP A 100 -10.36 -10.27 -5.76
C ASP A 100 -11.08 -10.99 -4.60
N GLU A 101 -10.76 -10.63 -3.35
CA GLU A 101 -11.44 -11.17 -2.16
C GLU A 101 -12.90 -10.72 -2.06
N GLU A 102 -13.19 -9.44 -2.33
CA GLU A 102 -14.55 -8.91 -2.31
C GLU A 102 -15.42 -9.57 -3.38
N GLU A 103 -14.89 -9.72 -4.59
CA GLU A 103 -15.58 -10.39 -5.70
C GLU A 103 -15.87 -11.87 -5.35
N TYR A 104 -14.92 -12.55 -4.71
CA TYR A 104 -15.09 -13.93 -4.25
C TYR A 104 -16.20 -14.05 -3.17
N ILE A 105 -16.23 -13.13 -2.22
CA ILE A 105 -17.25 -13.09 -1.16
C ILE A 105 -18.63 -12.80 -1.77
N GLU A 106 -18.73 -11.89 -2.73
CA GLU A 106 -19.99 -11.54 -3.37
C GLU A 106 -20.58 -12.71 -4.20
N LYS A 107 -19.73 -13.44 -4.93
CA LYS A 107 -20.11 -14.68 -5.64
C LYS A 107 -20.67 -15.74 -4.68
N LYS A 108 -20.10 -15.88 -3.47
CA LYS A 108 -20.63 -16.79 -2.43
C LYS A 108 -21.98 -16.33 -1.88
N LYS A 109 -22.18 -15.03 -1.67
CA LYS A 109 -23.48 -14.48 -1.22
C LYS A 109 -24.57 -14.74 -2.27
N LYS A 110 -24.31 -14.46 -3.55
CA LYS A 110 -25.25 -14.71 -4.66
C LYS A 110 -25.65 -16.19 -4.78
N LYS A 111 -24.71 -17.13 -4.62
CA LYS A 111 -25.01 -18.57 -4.60
C LYS A 111 -25.91 -18.99 -3.43
N LYS A 112 -25.72 -18.42 -2.23
CA LYS A 112 -26.56 -18.69 -1.05
C LYS A 112 -27.98 -18.13 -1.20
N THR A 113 -28.13 -16.95 -1.79
CA THR A 113 -29.46 -16.36 -2.05
C THR A 113 -30.24 -17.11 -3.13
N ASP A 114 -29.52 -17.64 -4.13
CA ASP A 114 -30.15 -18.41 -5.21
C ASP A 114 -30.58 -19.81 -4.74
N SER A 115 -29.78 -20.46 -3.88
CA SER A 115 -30.16 -21.75 -3.27
C SER A 115 -31.36 -21.65 -2.33
N THR A 116 -31.50 -20.53 -1.59
CA THR A 116 -32.66 -20.30 -0.71
C THR A 116 -33.92 -19.98 -1.48
N ARG A 117 -33.81 -19.28 -2.63
CA ARG A 117 -34.94 -19.06 -3.54
C ARG A 117 -35.43 -20.37 -4.16
N LYS A 118 -34.53 -21.24 -4.61
CA LYS A 118 -34.87 -22.57 -5.17
C LYS A 118 -35.57 -23.49 -4.17
N LYS A 119 -35.19 -23.44 -2.88
CA LYS A 119 -35.82 -24.26 -1.83
C LYS A 119 -37.25 -23.83 -1.47
N ARG A 120 -37.60 -22.54 -1.64
CA ARG A 120 -38.94 -22.02 -1.35
C ARG A 120 -39.96 -22.30 -2.46
N VAL A 121 -39.52 -22.42 -3.71
CA VAL A 121 -40.39 -22.69 -4.87
C VAL A 121 -40.86 -24.15 -4.90
N ILE A 122 -40.07 -25.10 -4.36
CA ILE A 122 -40.42 -26.52 -4.37
C ILE A 122 -41.49 -26.87 -3.31
N HIS A 123 -41.72 -26.00 -2.32
CA HIS A 123 -42.62 -26.28 -1.19
C HIS A 123 -44.00 -25.61 -1.31
N SER A 124 -44.36 -25.11 -2.50
CA SER A 124 -45.63 -24.41 -2.76
C SER A 124 -46.56 -25.11 -3.75
N ASP A 125 -46.18 -26.27 -4.29
CA ASP A 125 -46.94 -26.99 -5.33
C ASP A 125 -47.57 -28.31 -4.84
N GLU A 126 -47.65 -28.51 -3.52
CA GLU A 126 -48.39 -29.62 -2.90
C GLU A 126 -49.49 -29.07 -1.99
N ASP A 127 -50.60 -28.63 -2.57
CA ASP A 127 -51.94 -28.55 -1.97
C ASP A 127 -53.02 -28.49 -3.06
#